data_AF-A0A2T7NN75-F1
#
_entry.id   AF-A0A2T7NN75-F1
#
_cell.length_a   1.000
_cell.length_b   1.000
_cell.length_c   1.000
_cell.angle_alpha   90.00
_cell.angle_beta   90.00
_cell.angle_gamma   90.00
#
_symmetry.space_group_name_H-M   'P 1'
#
loop_
_entity.id
_entity.type
_entity.pdbx_description
1 polymer ?
#
loop_
_entity_poly.entity_id
_entity_poly.type
_entity_poly.pdbx_seq_one_letter_code
_entity_poly.pdbx_strand_id
1 'polypeptide(L)'
;MTQETWTKIESRKGLKQKLNQCQDQQEKEGLRAKYWEANRQVKRSAREDKRRFTYELTEEAETAATQGNMKRLFEITRTLSGKSVNSNKPVKDKNGKTITNDAEQRDRWMEYFEEMLNRPHPPSLPDIPPATAQLHVNTSPPTKTEIIKAIKSMKNGKAAGPDGIPPEALKADPETTATILQPLLHKIWEQELVPADWKLGHLVKLPKKGDLSQCNNWRGIMLLSIPSKVLTRIILERLKKALDMRMRPEQAGFRQDKSCTDHIATLRIIIEQSIEWQSSLYIIFVDFEKAFDSVDRDVIWRLMIHYGIPPKFISIVQGLYEDSSCQVIHNGKLN
;
A
#
# COMPACT_ATOMS: atom_id res chain seq x y z
N MET A 1 -16.56 -9.18 24.62
CA MET A 1 -16.98 -9.55 26.00
C MET A 1 -18.30 -10.27 25.90
N THR A 2 -18.48 -11.33 26.69
CA THR A 2 -19.70 -12.14 26.71
C THR A 2 -20.85 -11.40 27.38
N GLN A 3 -22.09 -11.83 27.11
CA GLN A 3 -23.29 -11.26 27.74
C GLN A 3 -23.23 -11.36 29.26
N GLU A 4 -22.67 -12.45 29.80
CA GLU A 4 -22.49 -12.67 31.23
C GLU A 4 -21.53 -11.64 31.87
N THR A 5 -20.46 -11.27 31.18
CA THR A 5 -19.55 -10.22 31.66
C THR A 5 -20.24 -8.85 31.65
N TRP A 6 -21.10 -8.58 30.65
CA TRP A 6 -21.86 -7.33 30.57
C TRP A 6 -22.89 -7.18 31.69
N THR A 7 -23.65 -8.23 32.01
CA THR A 7 -24.62 -8.18 33.12
C THR A 7 -23.93 -7.94 34.46
N LYS A 8 -22.75 -8.54 34.69
CA LYS A 8 -21.92 -8.26 35.87
C LYS A 8 -21.44 -6.79 35.91
N ILE A 9 -21.09 -6.21 34.75
CA ILE A 9 -20.68 -4.80 34.64
C ILE A 9 -21.84 -3.86 34.99
N GLU A 10 -23.04 -4.15 34.50
CA GLU A 10 -24.25 -3.37 34.78
C GLU A 10 -24.64 -3.44 36.26
N SER A 11 -24.63 -4.64 36.85
CA SER A 11 -24.87 -4.83 38.29
C SER A 11 -23.88 -4.02 39.15
N ARG A 12 -22.58 -4.06 38.81
CA ARG A 12 -21.55 -3.24 39.47
C ARG A 12 -21.80 -1.74 39.30
N LYS A 13 -22.22 -1.28 38.11
CA LYS A 13 -22.57 0.13 37.86
C LYS A 13 -23.75 0.57 38.73
N GLY A 14 -24.81 -0.23 38.82
CA GLY A 14 -25.96 0.05 39.67
C GLY A 14 -25.58 0.13 41.16
N LEU A 15 -24.73 -0.77 41.64
CA LEU A 15 -24.20 -0.71 43.01
C LEU A 15 -23.35 0.54 43.25
N LYS A 16 -22.56 0.98 42.27
CA LYS A 16 -21.77 2.22 42.37
C LYS A 16 -22.66 3.45 42.44
N GLN A 17 -23.76 3.47 41.69
CA GLN A 17 -24.73 4.57 41.71
C GLN A 17 -25.43 4.67 43.07
N LYS A 18 -25.90 3.53 43.61
CA LYS A 18 -26.48 3.46 44.97
C LYS A 18 -25.48 3.92 46.04
N LEU A 19 -24.22 3.51 45.93
CA LEU A 19 -23.14 3.93 46.82
C LEU A 19 -22.91 5.46 46.83
N ASN A 20 -23.02 6.08 45.66
CA ASN A 20 -22.82 7.52 45.52
C ASN A 20 -24.02 8.34 46.05
N GLN A 21 -25.22 7.75 46.05
CA GLN A 21 -26.47 8.38 46.52
C GLN A 21 -26.76 8.15 48.01
N CYS A 22 -26.14 7.13 48.63
CA CYS A 22 -26.34 6.78 50.04
C CYS A 22 -25.63 7.77 51.00
N GLN A 23 -26.41 8.36 51.91
CA GLN A 23 -25.95 9.30 52.93
C GLN A 23 -25.72 8.66 54.31
N ASP A 24 -26.41 7.55 54.62
CA ASP A 24 -26.25 6.79 55.86
C ASP A 24 -24.90 6.05 55.88
N GLN A 25 -24.15 6.19 56.97
CA GLN A 25 -22.79 5.64 57.07
C GLN A 25 -22.76 4.11 57.18
N GLN A 26 -23.75 3.51 57.84
CA GLN A 26 -23.84 2.07 58.10
C GLN A 26 -24.31 1.32 56.84
N GLU A 27 -25.29 1.88 56.13
CA GLU A 27 -25.78 1.33 54.86
C GLU A 27 -24.71 1.43 53.75
N LYS A 28 -23.89 2.49 53.79
CA LYS A 28 -22.78 2.70 52.86
C LYS A 28 -21.68 1.66 53.01
N GLU A 29 -21.39 1.18 54.22
CA GLU A 29 -20.43 0.08 54.43
C GLU A 29 -20.91 -1.24 53.80
N GLY A 30 -22.20 -1.57 53.97
CA GLY A 30 -22.80 -2.73 53.31
C GLY A 30 -22.77 -2.63 51.78
N LEU A 31 -23.05 -1.44 51.22
CA LEU A 31 -22.95 -1.20 49.78
C LEU A 31 -21.51 -1.24 49.27
N ARG A 32 -20.52 -0.79 50.07
CA ARG A 32 -19.09 -0.91 49.72
C ARG A 32 -18.68 -2.37 49.57
N ALA A 33 -19.08 -3.23 50.51
CA ALA A 33 -18.78 -4.66 50.46
C ALA A 33 -19.40 -5.33 49.21
N LYS A 34 -20.68 -5.05 48.93
CA LYS A 34 -21.38 -5.55 47.73
C LYS A 34 -20.74 -5.06 46.43
N TYR A 35 -20.38 -3.78 46.36
CA TYR A 35 -19.67 -3.21 45.21
C TYR A 35 -18.30 -3.86 45.00
N TRP A 36 -17.55 -4.10 46.08
CA TRP A 36 -16.23 -4.73 46.00
C TRP A 36 -16.30 -6.14 45.43
N GLU A 37 -17.26 -6.94 45.90
CA GLU A 37 -17.48 -8.30 45.39
C GLU A 37 -17.92 -8.28 43.92
N ALA A 38 -18.87 -7.42 43.55
CA ALA A 38 -19.27 -7.24 42.15
C ALA A 38 -18.09 -6.81 41.26
N ASN A 39 -17.22 -5.92 41.74
CA ASN A 39 -16.01 -5.51 41.03
C ASN A 39 -15.00 -6.65 40.87
N ARG A 40 -14.87 -7.52 41.88
CA ARG A 40 -14.05 -8.73 41.81
C ARG A 40 -14.58 -9.72 40.76
N GLN A 41 -15.89 -9.91 40.73
CA GLN A 41 -16.56 -10.77 39.74
C GLN A 41 -16.42 -10.24 38.33
N VAL A 42 -16.60 -8.93 38.11
CA VAL A 42 -16.35 -8.28 36.80
C VAL A 42 -14.91 -8.48 36.35
N LYS A 43 -13.93 -8.25 37.23
CA LYS A 43 -12.51 -8.47 36.91
C LYS A 43 -12.21 -9.93 36.55
N ARG A 44 -12.82 -10.88 37.26
CA ARG A 44 -12.67 -12.31 36.97
C ARG A 44 -13.25 -12.67 35.60
N SER A 45 -14.52 -12.29 35.36
CA SER A 45 -15.24 -12.55 34.10
C SER A 45 -14.54 -11.92 32.89
N ALA A 46 -14.06 -10.67 33.02
CA ALA A 46 -13.32 -10.01 31.95
C ALA A 46 -11.97 -10.68 31.65
N ARG A 47 -11.28 -11.22 32.67
CA ARG A 47 -10.04 -11.99 32.48
C ARG A 47 -10.30 -13.34 31.81
N GLU A 48 -11.41 -13.99 32.14
CA GLU A 48 -11.85 -15.24 31.49
C GLU A 48 -12.20 -15.00 30.03
N ASP A 49 -12.99 -13.97 29.72
CA ASP A 49 -13.29 -13.58 28.34
C ASP A 49 -12.04 -13.24 27.53
N LYS A 50 -11.10 -12.49 28.12
CA LYS A 50 -9.84 -12.17 27.46
C LYS A 50 -9.03 -13.44 27.17
N ARG A 51 -8.97 -14.37 28.12
CA ARG A 51 -8.27 -15.65 27.93
C ARG A 51 -8.93 -16.47 26.83
N ARG A 52 -10.25 -16.61 26.86
CA ARG A 52 -11.04 -17.33 25.86
C ARG A 52 -10.77 -16.80 24.45
N PHE A 53 -10.90 -15.49 24.26
CA PHE A 53 -10.59 -14.81 23.01
C PHE A 53 -9.16 -15.05 22.54
N THR A 54 -8.19 -15.05 23.46
CA THR A 54 -6.78 -15.32 23.14
C THR A 54 -6.57 -16.77 22.71
N TYR A 55 -7.22 -17.73 23.39
CA TYR A 55 -7.15 -19.14 23.04
C TYR A 55 -7.79 -19.41 21.67
N GLU A 56 -9.00 -18.90 21.43
CA GLU A 56 -9.69 -19.02 20.14
C GLU A 56 -8.84 -18.47 18.99
N LEU A 57 -8.21 -17.31 19.17
CA LEU A 57 -7.26 -16.77 18.18
C LEU A 57 -6.03 -17.65 17.99
N THR A 58 -5.51 -18.27 19.06
CA THR A 58 -4.31 -19.11 18.96
C THR A 58 -4.62 -20.41 18.20
N GLU A 59 -5.77 -21.03 18.46
CA GLU A 59 -6.26 -22.19 17.72
C GLU A 59 -6.52 -21.86 16.24
N GLU A 60 -7.08 -20.68 15.97
CA GLU A 60 -7.25 -20.18 14.60
C GLU A 60 -5.89 -19.93 13.91
N ALA A 61 -4.89 -19.44 14.65
CA ALA A 61 -3.54 -19.24 14.13
C ALA A 61 -2.87 -20.57 13.77
N GLU A 62 -2.98 -21.59 14.62
CA GLU A 62 -2.47 -22.94 14.34
C GLU A 62 -3.14 -23.56 13.11
N THR A 63 -4.47 -23.40 12.99
CA THR A 63 -5.24 -23.83 11.83
C THR A 63 -4.76 -23.11 10.57
N ALA A 64 -4.61 -21.79 10.63
CA ALA A 64 -4.13 -20.97 9.52
C ALA A 64 -2.70 -21.36 9.09
N ALA A 65 -1.81 -21.65 10.05
CA ALA A 65 -0.45 -22.11 9.76
C ALA A 65 -0.45 -23.47 9.06
N THR A 66 -1.25 -24.42 9.54
CA THR A 66 -1.39 -25.77 8.98
C THR A 66 -1.94 -25.73 7.55
N GLN A 67 -2.86 -24.80 7.28
CA GLN A 67 -3.44 -24.58 5.95
C GLN A 67 -2.54 -23.75 5.01
N GLY A 68 -1.36 -23.32 5.47
CA GLY A 68 -0.47 -22.43 4.70
C GLY A 68 -1.03 -21.01 4.50
N ASN A 69 -2.07 -20.62 5.25
CA ASN A 69 -2.67 -19.29 5.21
C ASN A 69 -1.85 -18.28 6.04
N MET A 70 -0.65 -17.98 5.53
CA MET A 70 0.30 -17.08 6.20
C MET A 70 -0.25 -15.67 6.42
N LYS A 71 -1.20 -15.22 5.58
CA LYS A 71 -1.86 -13.92 5.74
C LYS A 71 -2.70 -13.90 7.02
N ARG A 72 -3.55 -14.90 7.22
CA ARG A 72 -4.41 -14.97 8.41
C ARG A 72 -3.59 -15.16 9.67
N LEU A 73 -2.57 -16.03 9.63
CA LEU A 73 -1.60 -16.21 10.71
C LEU A 73 -0.98 -14.86 11.12
N PHE A 74 -0.47 -14.09 10.16
CA PHE A 74 0.14 -12.77 10.42
C PHE A 74 -0.85 -11.77 11.05
N GLU A 75 -2.10 -11.71 10.55
CA GLU A 75 -3.14 -10.85 11.11
C GLU A 75 -3.45 -11.18 12.58
N ILE A 76 -3.54 -12.47 12.90
CA ILE A 76 -3.75 -12.96 14.26
C ILE A 76 -2.55 -12.64 15.14
N THR A 77 -1.32 -12.97 14.71
CA THR A 77 -0.09 -12.65 15.45
C THR A 77 0.00 -11.16 15.75
N ARG A 78 -0.36 -10.30 14.79
CA ARG A 78 -0.38 -8.84 15.00
C ARG A 78 -1.39 -8.44 16.06
N THR A 79 -2.59 -9.01 16.03
CA THR A 79 -3.65 -8.77 17.01
C THR A 79 -3.21 -9.19 18.41
N LEU A 80 -2.63 -10.39 18.55
CA LEU A 80 -2.11 -10.92 19.81
C LEU A 80 -0.92 -10.14 20.34
N SER A 81 -0.05 -9.63 19.46
CA SER A 81 1.13 -8.84 19.84
C SER A 81 0.79 -7.47 20.46
N GLY A 82 -0.48 -7.02 20.37
CA GLY A 82 -0.92 -5.73 20.92
C GLY A 82 -0.30 -4.50 20.25
N LYS A 83 0.45 -4.67 19.15
CA LYS A 83 1.03 -3.58 18.37
C LYS A 83 -0.04 -2.89 17.53
N SER A 84 -0.89 -2.08 18.17
CA SER A 84 -1.69 -1.08 17.46
C SER A 84 -0.76 0.04 17.02
N VAL A 85 -0.59 0.20 15.71
CA VAL A 85 0.03 1.42 15.17
C VAL A 85 -1.05 2.48 15.21
N ASN A 86 -1.08 3.30 16.27
CA ASN A 86 -1.79 4.57 16.23
C ASN A 86 -1.17 5.40 15.09
N SER A 87 -1.83 5.40 13.93
CA SER A 87 -1.42 6.17 12.75
C SER A 87 -1.63 7.67 12.93
N ASN A 88 -2.39 8.06 13.95
CA ASN A 88 -2.74 9.45 14.23
C ASN A 88 -1.75 10.11 15.18
N LYS A 89 -0.46 10.04 14.82
CA LYS A 89 0.60 10.76 15.55
C LYS A 89 0.66 12.20 15.06
N PRO A 90 0.82 13.18 15.96
CA PRO A 90 1.15 14.55 15.58
C PRO A 90 2.34 14.57 14.62
N VAL A 91 2.25 15.38 13.56
CA VAL A 91 3.34 15.57 12.59
C VAL A 91 4.07 16.88 12.87
N LYS A 92 5.31 17.00 12.42
CA LYS A 92 6.09 18.22 12.53
C LYS A 92 6.02 19.06 11.25
N ASP A 93 6.02 20.37 11.43
CA ASP A 93 6.28 21.32 10.34
C ASP A 93 7.75 21.26 9.91
N LYS A 94 8.12 22.07 8.90
CA LYS A 94 9.50 22.17 8.40
C LYS A 94 10.49 22.70 9.44
N ASN A 95 10.02 23.48 10.41
CA ASN A 95 10.83 24.04 11.48
C ASN A 95 10.95 23.09 12.69
N GLY A 96 10.33 21.91 12.62
CA GLY A 96 10.33 20.91 13.69
C GLY A 96 9.27 21.13 14.77
N LYS A 97 8.38 22.13 14.62
CA LYS A 97 7.27 22.38 15.54
C LYS A 97 6.20 21.31 15.35
N THR A 98 5.73 20.75 16.46
CA THR A 98 4.68 19.74 16.45
C THR A 98 3.31 20.35 16.14
N ILE A 99 2.66 19.81 15.11
CA ILE A 99 1.30 20.10 14.68
C ILE A 99 0.37 19.03 15.24
N THR A 100 -0.57 19.44 16.09
CA THR A 100 -1.56 18.54 16.70
C THR A 100 -2.96 18.70 16.10
N ASN A 101 -3.27 19.87 15.53
CA ASN A 101 -4.55 20.18 14.90
C ASN A 101 -4.74 19.40 13.59
N ASP A 102 -5.84 18.67 13.45
CA ASP A 102 -6.15 17.85 12.27
C ASP A 102 -6.14 18.68 10.97
N ALA A 103 -6.65 19.92 10.99
CA ALA A 103 -6.66 20.78 9.79
C ALA A 103 -5.24 21.19 9.37
N GLU A 104 -4.40 21.61 10.30
CA GLU A 104 -3.00 21.97 10.00
C GLU A 104 -2.18 20.74 9.59
N GLN A 105 -2.45 19.57 10.16
CA GLN A 105 -1.81 18.32 9.73
C GLN A 105 -2.20 17.97 8.28
N ARG A 106 -3.47 18.21 7.93
CA ARG A 106 -4.02 18.04 6.58
C ARG A 106 -3.29 18.91 5.57
N ASP A 107 -3.11 20.19 5.87
CA ASP A 107 -2.37 21.13 5.02
C ASP A 107 -0.89 20.74 4.92
N ARG A 108 -0.27 20.37 6.05
CA ARG A 108 1.12 19.90 6.08
C ARG A 108 1.35 18.68 5.18
N TRP A 109 0.39 17.75 5.14
CA TRP A 109 0.45 16.59 4.26
C TRP A 109 0.31 16.96 2.78
N MET A 110 -0.61 17.88 2.46
CA MET A 110 -0.77 18.40 1.10
C MET A 110 0.54 19.03 0.62
N GLU A 111 1.07 19.99 1.39
CA GLU A 111 2.36 20.66 1.14
C GLU A 111 3.49 19.64 0.93
N TYR A 112 3.61 18.65 1.82
CA TYR A 112 4.67 17.64 1.71
C TYR A 112 4.61 16.83 0.41
N PHE A 113 3.42 16.37 0.02
CA PHE A 113 3.26 15.55 -1.18
C PHE A 113 3.33 16.40 -2.45
N GLU A 114 2.85 17.63 -2.41
CA GLU A 114 2.98 18.58 -3.52
C GLU A 114 4.46 18.83 -3.86
N GLU A 115 5.29 19.18 -2.88
CA GLU A 115 6.72 19.36 -3.08
C GLU A 115 7.43 18.09 -3.56
N MET A 116 7.01 16.95 -3.02
CA MET A 116 7.65 15.67 -3.32
C MET A 116 7.35 15.19 -4.74
N LEU A 117 6.13 15.40 -5.23
CA LEU A 117 5.64 14.90 -6.52
C LEU A 117 5.86 15.90 -7.67
N ASN A 118 6.02 17.19 -7.35
CA ASN A 118 6.24 18.27 -8.33
C ASN A 118 7.65 18.85 -8.22
N ARG A 119 8.66 17.99 -8.20
CA ARG A 119 10.06 18.42 -8.19
C ARG A 119 10.39 19.19 -9.48
N PRO A 120 11.29 20.20 -9.40
CA PRO A 120 11.73 20.90 -10.60
C PRO A 120 12.50 19.97 -11.54
N HIS A 121 12.42 20.25 -12.82
CA HIS A 121 13.22 19.57 -13.84
C HIS A 121 14.72 19.69 -13.55
N PRO A 122 15.52 18.67 -13.91
CA PRO A 122 16.97 18.76 -13.77
C PRO A 122 17.52 19.90 -14.64
N PRO A 123 18.62 20.59 -14.22
CA PRO A 123 19.19 21.72 -14.96
C PRO A 123 19.61 21.38 -16.39
N SER A 124 19.98 20.11 -16.62
CA SER A 124 20.34 19.56 -17.91
C SER A 124 19.71 18.19 -18.06
N LEU A 125 19.02 17.96 -19.19
CA LEU A 125 18.54 16.64 -19.54
C LEU A 125 19.72 15.77 -20.03
N PRO A 126 19.77 14.48 -19.65
CA PRO A 126 20.76 13.56 -20.19
C PRO A 126 20.56 13.40 -21.70
N ASP A 127 21.68 13.31 -22.42
CA ASP A 127 21.67 12.95 -23.83
C ASP A 127 21.48 11.42 -23.95
N ILE A 128 20.28 11.03 -24.33
CA ILE A 128 19.87 9.62 -24.46
C ILE A 128 19.56 9.39 -25.94
N PRO A 129 20.39 8.64 -26.67
CA PRO A 129 20.16 8.41 -28.08
C PRO A 129 18.87 7.57 -28.27
N PRO A 130 18.08 7.82 -29.32
CA PRO A 130 16.92 6.97 -29.61
C PRO A 130 17.36 5.55 -30.01
N ALA A 131 16.46 4.58 -29.88
CA ALA A 131 16.73 3.24 -30.35
C ALA A 131 16.94 3.22 -31.88
N THR A 132 17.87 2.38 -32.34
CA THR A 132 18.06 2.12 -33.78
C THR A 132 16.89 1.36 -34.41
N ALA A 133 16.13 0.60 -33.61
CA ALA A 133 14.96 -0.15 -34.05
C ALA A 133 13.92 -0.24 -32.93
N GLN A 134 12.64 -0.25 -33.32
CA GLN A 134 11.53 -0.48 -32.40
C GLN A 134 11.45 -1.96 -31.96
N LEU A 135 10.86 -2.18 -30.80
CA LEU A 135 10.51 -3.51 -30.31
C LEU A 135 9.41 -4.10 -31.18
N HIS A 136 9.59 -5.35 -31.58
CA HIS A 136 8.57 -6.10 -32.30
C HIS A 136 7.50 -6.63 -31.32
N VAL A 137 6.49 -5.81 -31.05
CA VAL A 137 5.39 -6.09 -30.12
C VAL A 137 4.04 -5.80 -30.76
N ASN A 138 2.98 -6.43 -30.25
CA ASN A 138 1.64 -6.21 -30.78
C ASN A 138 1.11 -4.80 -30.45
N THR A 139 0.91 -3.97 -31.47
CA THR A 139 0.35 -2.61 -31.38
C THR A 139 -1.13 -2.52 -31.76
N SER A 140 -1.81 -3.65 -32.03
CA SER A 140 -3.26 -3.65 -32.34
C SER A 140 -4.11 -3.36 -31.09
N PRO A 141 -5.37 -2.93 -31.24
CA PRO A 141 -6.26 -2.71 -30.09
C PRO A 141 -6.34 -3.90 -29.11
N PRO A 142 -6.52 -3.66 -27.81
CA PRO A 142 -6.67 -4.73 -26.82
C PRO A 142 -7.82 -5.68 -27.13
N THR A 143 -7.51 -6.97 -27.17
CA THR A 143 -8.49 -8.03 -27.39
C THR A 143 -9.27 -8.35 -26.11
N LYS A 144 -10.49 -8.89 -26.24
CA LYS A 144 -11.29 -9.33 -25.09
C LYS A 144 -10.54 -10.33 -24.21
N THR A 145 -9.78 -11.24 -24.81
CA THR A 145 -8.98 -12.26 -24.11
C THR A 145 -7.86 -11.64 -23.26
N GLU A 146 -7.17 -10.62 -23.77
CA GLU A 146 -6.17 -9.86 -23.00
C GLU A 146 -6.80 -9.14 -21.81
N ILE A 147 -7.99 -8.55 -22.00
CA ILE A 147 -8.74 -7.87 -20.94
C ILE A 147 -9.11 -8.86 -19.83
N ILE A 148 -9.68 -10.02 -20.18
CA ILE A 148 -10.02 -11.07 -19.22
C ILE A 148 -8.78 -11.55 -18.47
N LYS A 149 -7.67 -11.78 -19.18
CA LYS A 149 -6.40 -12.20 -18.56
C LYS A 149 -5.87 -11.15 -17.59
N ALA A 150 -5.91 -9.88 -17.96
CA ALA A 150 -5.51 -8.78 -17.11
C ALA A 150 -6.38 -8.71 -15.84
N ILE A 151 -7.72 -8.80 -15.98
CA ILE A 151 -8.66 -8.82 -14.86
C ILE A 151 -8.36 -9.98 -13.90
N LYS A 152 -8.23 -11.21 -14.43
CA LYS A 152 -7.97 -12.41 -13.63
C LYS A 152 -6.63 -12.33 -12.88
N SER A 153 -5.63 -11.66 -13.46
CA SER A 153 -4.31 -11.49 -12.84
C SER A 153 -4.28 -10.51 -11.65
N MET A 154 -5.33 -9.69 -11.48
CA MET A 154 -5.38 -8.75 -10.37
C MET A 154 -5.55 -9.47 -9.02
N LYS A 155 -4.86 -8.94 -8.00
CA LYS A 155 -4.93 -9.45 -6.63
C LYS A 155 -6.22 -8.98 -5.95
N ASN A 156 -6.86 -9.87 -5.21
CA ASN A 156 -8.00 -9.56 -4.34
C ASN A 156 -7.52 -8.83 -3.06
N GLY A 157 -8.44 -8.17 -2.37
CA GLY A 157 -8.26 -7.42 -1.14
C GLY A 157 -7.46 -6.13 -1.34
N LYS A 158 -7.53 -5.53 -2.52
CA LYS A 158 -6.87 -4.25 -2.83
C LYS A 158 -7.89 -3.12 -2.78
N ALA A 159 -7.45 -1.98 -2.28
CA ALA A 159 -8.28 -0.77 -2.21
C ALA A 159 -8.61 -0.26 -3.62
N ALA A 160 -9.84 0.23 -3.78
CA ALA A 160 -10.30 0.91 -4.97
C ALA A 160 -9.67 2.31 -5.11
N GLY A 161 -9.70 2.85 -6.33
CA GLY A 161 -9.37 4.24 -6.59
C GLY A 161 -10.55 5.18 -6.30
N PRO A 162 -10.52 6.41 -6.85
CA PRO A 162 -11.63 7.37 -6.70
C PRO A 162 -12.97 6.88 -7.25
N ASP A 163 -12.94 5.98 -8.23
CA ASP A 163 -14.13 5.36 -8.82
C ASP A 163 -14.87 4.38 -7.87
N GLY A 164 -14.25 4.00 -6.75
CA GLY A 164 -14.84 3.06 -5.79
C GLY A 164 -14.97 1.62 -6.33
N ILE A 165 -14.38 1.30 -7.49
CA ILE A 165 -14.48 -0.03 -8.11
C ILE A 165 -13.34 -0.92 -7.59
N PRO A 166 -13.60 -1.96 -6.80
CA PRO A 166 -12.55 -2.87 -6.36
C PRO A 166 -12.23 -3.93 -7.44
N PRO A 167 -11.06 -4.59 -7.40
CA PRO A 167 -10.73 -5.67 -8.34
C PRO A 167 -11.76 -6.80 -8.38
N GLU A 168 -12.38 -7.10 -7.23
CA GLU A 168 -13.42 -8.12 -7.08
C GLU A 168 -14.64 -7.85 -7.95
N ALA A 169 -15.00 -6.57 -8.13
CA ALA A 169 -16.14 -6.20 -8.96
C ALA A 169 -15.87 -6.59 -10.43
N LEU A 170 -14.67 -6.33 -10.94
CA LEU A 170 -14.29 -6.75 -12.30
C LEU A 170 -14.13 -8.26 -12.42
N LYS A 171 -13.73 -8.94 -11.34
CA LYS A 171 -13.49 -10.39 -11.31
C LYS A 171 -14.74 -11.23 -11.08
N ALA A 172 -15.85 -10.63 -10.62
CA ALA A 172 -17.10 -11.34 -10.36
C ALA A 172 -17.64 -11.98 -11.64
N ASP A 173 -17.62 -11.24 -12.75
CA ASP A 173 -17.88 -11.76 -14.09
C ASP A 173 -16.91 -11.13 -15.09
N PRO A 174 -15.74 -11.78 -15.33
CA PRO A 174 -14.73 -11.24 -16.23
C PRO A 174 -15.19 -11.15 -17.68
N GLU A 175 -16.13 -12.00 -18.12
CA GLU A 175 -16.60 -12.03 -19.50
C GLU A 175 -17.50 -10.83 -19.80
N THR A 176 -18.47 -10.59 -18.91
CA THR A 176 -19.34 -9.41 -19.01
C THR A 176 -18.52 -8.13 -18.83
N THR A 177 -17.63 -8.09 -17.84
CA THR A 177 -16.74 -6.94 -17.62
C THR A 177 -15.87 -6.63 -18.83
N ALA A 178 -15.29 -7.65 -19.47
CA ALA A 178 -14.48 -7.44 -20.66
C ALA A 178 -15.30 -6.92 -21.85
N THR A 179 -16.55 -7.36 -21.98
CA THR A 179 -17.48 -6.85 -23.01
C THR A 179 -17.79 -5.37 -22.81
N ILE A 180 -17.93 -4.93 -21.55
CA ILE A 180 -18.15 -3.52 -21.19
C ILE A 180 -16.89 -2.68 -21.39
N LEU A 181 -15.71 -3.18 -20.99
CA LEU A 181 -14.46 -2.43 -21.06
C LEU A 181 -13.87 -2.36 -22.48
N GLN A 182 -14.12 -3.35 -23.33
CA GLN A 182 -13.48 -3.44 -24.64
C GLN A 182 -13.72 -2.20 -25.54
N PRO A 183 -14.96 -1.69 -25.70
CA PRO A 183 -15.19 -0.47 -26.50
C PRO A 183 -14.43 0.75 -25.96
N LEU A 184 -14.38 0.90 -24.63
CA LEU A 184 -13.63 1.98 -23.98
C LEU A 184 -12.12 1.86 -24.26
N LEU A 185 -11.54 0.67 -24.01
CA LEU A 185 -10.12 0.45 -24.25
C LEU A 185 -9.74 0.59 -25.72
N HIS A 186 -10.61 0.15 -26.63
CA HIS A 186 -10.42 0.32 -28.06
C HIS A 186 -10.43 1.82 -28.44
N LYS A 187 -11.40 2.60 -27.93
CA LYS A 187 -11.44 4.05 -28.17
C LYS A 187 -10.19 4.75 -27.64
N ILE A 188 -9.73 4.41 -26.43
CA ILE A 188 -8.48 4.93 -25.86
C ILE A 188 -7.29 4.57 -26.76
N TRP A 189 -7.26 3.36 -27.30
CA TRP A 189 -6.15 2.89 -28.14
C TRP A 189 -6.05 3.62 -29.49
N GLU A 190 -7.20 3.84 -30.14
CA GLU A 190 -7.25 4.54 -31.42
C GLU A 190 -6.97 6.03 -31.26
N GLN A 191 -7.58 6.66 -30.26
CA GLN A 191 -7.48 8.10 -30.04
C GLN A 191 -6.24 8.50 -29.24
N GLU A 192 -5.61 7.56 -28.54
CA GLU A 192 -4.51 7.81 -27.59
C GLU A 192 -4.90 8.76 -26.44
N LEU A 193 -6.20 8.89 -26.18
CA LEU A 193 -6.76 9.75 -25.13
C LEU A 193 -7.32 8.91 -23.99
N VAL A 194 -6.79 9.11 -22.79
CA VAL A 194 -7.28 8.45 -21.57
C VAL A 194 -8.38 9.28 -20.89
N PRO A 195 -9.37 8.65 -20.23
CA PRO A 195 -10.40 9.36 -19.49
C PRO A 195 -9.81 10.25 -18.39
N ALA A 196 -10.36 11.46 -18.23
CA ALA A 196 -9.94 12.39 -17.17
C ALA A 196 -10.08 11.76 -15.76
N ASP A 197 -11.12 10.95 -15.54
CA ASP A 197 -11.35 10.24 -14.28
C ASP A 197 -10.19 9.30 -13.90
N TRP A 198 -9.42 8.81 -14.87
CA TRP A 198 -8.26 7.95 -14.62
C TRP A 198 -7.01 8.72 -14.21
N LYS A 199 -7.01 10.04 -14.40
CA LYS A 199 -5.93 10.95 -14.01
C LYS A 199 -6.03 11.40 -12.55
N LEU A 200 -7.16 11.14 -11.89
CA LEU A 200 -7.34 11.40 -10.46
C LEU A 200 -6.93 10.18 -9.63
N GLY A 201 -6.14 10.40 -8.58
CA GLY A 201 -5.75 9.37 -7.60
C GLY A 201 -6.05 9.76 -6.16
N HIS A 202 -6.32 8.77 -5.30
CA HIS A 202 -6.36 8.98 -3.85
C HIS A 202 -5.01 8.60 -3.23
N LEU A 203 -4.34 9.53 -2.57
CA LEU A 203 -3.05 9.30 -1.94
C LEU A 203 -3.23 8.89 -0.48
N VAL A 204 -2.84 7.66 -0.16
CA VAL A 204 -2.83 7.10 1.20
C VAL A 204 -1.41 7.03 1.72
N LYS A 205 -1.18 7.50 2.94
CA LYS A 205 0.12 7.42 3.62
C LYS A 205 0.25 6.14 4.45
N LEU A 206 1.38 5.45 4.29
CA LEU A 206 1.75 4.27 5.07
C LEU A 206 3.00 4.55 5.92
N PRO A 207 3.02 4.16 7.20
CA PRO A 207 4.17 4.39 8.07
C PRO A 207 5.37 3.55 7.62
N LYS A 208 6.55 4.16 7.55
CA LYS A 208 7.85 3.49 7.44
C LYS A 208 8.47 3.32 8.84
N LYS A 209 9.69 2.80 8.90
CA LYS A 209 10.49 2.80 10.13
C LYS A 209 10.93 4.24 10.46
N GLY A 210 11.20 4.51 11.74
CA GLY A 210 11.68 5.81 12.21
C GLY A 210 10.64 6.61 13.00
N ASP A 211 10.93 7.89 13.21
CA ASP A 211 10.04 8.83 13.90
C ASP A 211 8.87 9.22 13.00
N LEU A 212 7.68 8.70 13.31
CA LEU A 212 6.46 8.96 12.55
C LEU A 212 5.90 10.39 12.71
N SER A 213 6.49 11.23 13.57
CA SER A 213 6.19 12.67 13.55
C SER A 213 6.80 13.37 12.34
N GLN A 214 7.76 12.75 11.66
CA GLN A 214 8.40 13.29 10.46
C GLN A 214 7.72 12.76 9.19
N CYS A 215 7.34 13.66 8.27
CA CYS A 215 6.63 13.29 7.04
C CYS A 215 7.46 12.36 6.11
N ASN A 216 8.79 12.46 6.14
CA ASN A 216 9.70 11.61 5.33
C ASN A 216 9.62 10.11 5.68
N ASN A 217 9.25 9.80 6.93
CA ASN A 217 9.06 8.44 7.44
C ASN A 217 7.68 7.87 7.08
N TRP A 218 7.00 8.49 6.11
CA TRP A 218 5.78 7.97 5.51
C TRP A 218 5.99 7.70 4.03
N ARG A 219 5.27 6.71 3.51
CA ARG A 219 5.21 6.37 2.08
C ARG A 219 3.85 6.77 1.55
N GLY A 220 3.81 7.62 0.53
CA GLY A 220 2.59 7.85 -0.24
C GLY A 220 2.34 6.65 -1.15
N ILE A 221 1.11 6.16 -1.17
CA ILE A 221 0.62 5.14 -2.11
C ILE A 221 -0.58 5.75 -2.82
N MET A 222 -0.47 5.87 -4.14
CA MET A 222 -1.56 6.36 -4.96
C MET A 222 -2.52 5.20 -5.31
N LEU A 223 -3.79 5.37 -4.95
CA LEU A 223 -4.88 4.49 -5.32
C LEU A 223 -5.51 5.03 -6.60
N LEU A 224 -5.23 4.34 -7.70
CA LEU A 224 -5.74 4.63 -9.04
C LEU A 224 -6.90 3.69 -9.40
N SER A 225 -7.71 4.15 -10.36
CA SER A 225 -8.80 3.40 -10.98
C SER A 225 -8.37 1.98 -11.39
N ILE A 226 -9.19 0.99 -11.05
CA ILE A 226 -8.92 -0.41 -11.38
C ILE A 226 -9.06 -0.67 -12.89
N PRO A 227 -10.09 -0.16 -13.61
CA PRO A 227 -10.11 -0.17 -15.08
C PRO A 227 -8.84 0.40 -15.74
N SER A 228 -8.28 1.50 -15.24
CA SER A 228 -6.99 2.04 -15.72
C SER A 228 -5.84 1.03 -15.54
N LYS A 229 -5.82 0.31 -14.41
CA LYS A 229 -4.84 -0.76 -14.17
C LYS A 229 -4.99 -1.95 -15.11
N VAL A 230 -6.19 -2.22 -15.62
CA VAL A 230 -6.41 -3.25 -16.65
C VAL A 230 -5.67 -2.85 -17.94
N LEU A 231 -5.81 -1.61 -18.40
CA LEU A 231 -5.10 -1.12 -19.59
C LEU A 231 -3.58 -1.17 -19.41
N THR A 232 -3.05 -0.62 -18.31
CA THR A 232 -1.61 -0.61 -18.05
C THR A 232 -1.04 -2.01 -17.86
N ARG A 233 -1.84 -2.96 -17.34
CA ARG A 233 -1.46 -4.38 -17.28
C ARG A 233 -1.31 -4.99 -18.66
N ILE A 234 -2.23 -4.71 -19.59
CA ILE A 234 -2.15 -5.20 -20.98
C ILE A 234 -0.89 -4.65 -21.67
N ILE A 235 -0.63 -3.35 -21.53
CA ILE A 235 0.57 -2.68 -22.05
C ILE A 235 1.84 -3.36 -21.49
N LEU A 236 1.89 -3.55 -20.17
CA LEU A 236 3.02 -4.21 -19.52
C LEU A 236 3.25 -5.63 -20.06
N GLU A 237 2.20 -6.45 -20.16
CA GLU A 237 2.32 -7.84 -20.63
C GLU A 237 2.82 -7.93 -22.08
N ARG A 238 2.41 -6.99 -22.95
CA ARG A 238 2.88 -6.91 -24.34
C ARG A 238 4.34 -6.53 -24.44
N LEU A 239 4.80 -5.59 -23.61
CA LEU A 239 6.16 -5.07 -23.64
C LEU A 239 7.16 -5.96 -22.87
N LYS A 240 6.70 -6.67 -21.84
CA LYS A 240 7.55 -7.36 -20.85
C LYS A 240 8.60 -8.26 -21.50
N LYS A 241 8.21 -9.17 -22.40
CA LYS A 241 9.16 -10.12 -23.01
C LYS A 241 10.20 -9.43 -23.88
N ALA A 242 9.78 -8.44 -24.68
CA ALA A 242 10.67 -7.72 -25.58
C ALA A 242 11.65 -6.81 -24.81
N LEU A 243 11.19 -6.17 -23.74
CA LEU A 243 12.04 -5.38 -22.85
C LEU A 243 13.04 -6.24 -22.09
N ASP A 244 12.64 -7.43 -21.63
CA ASP A 244 13.53 -8.32 -20.87
C ASP A 244 14.77 -8.72 -21.66
N MET A 245 14.64 -8.88 -22.99
CA MET A 245 15.75 -9.16 -23.91
C MET A 245 16.73 -8.00 -24.09
N ARG A 246 16.30 -6.76 -23.81
CA ARG A 246 17.13 -5.54 -23.91
C ARG A 246 17.76 -5.17 -22.57
N MET A 247 17.18 -5.61 -21.45
CA MET A 247 17.65 -5.26 -20.11
C MET A 247 18.95 -5.99 -19.75
N ARG A 248 19.87 -5.27 -19.11
CA ARG A 248 21.12 -5.81 -18.58
C ARG A 248 20.87 -7.02 -17.66
N PRO A 249 21.67 -8.09 -17.74
CA PRO A 249 21.47 -9.28 -16.92
C PRO A 249 21.64 -9.01 -15.42
N GLU A 250 22.40 -7.98 -15.02
CA GLU A 250 22.61 -7.57 -13.62
C GLU A 250 21.38 -6.87 -13.01
N GLN A 251 20.43 -6.41 -13.83
CA GLN A 251 19.17 -5.90 -13.32
C GLN A 251 18.29 -7.09 -12.91
N ALA A 252 17.97 -7.20 -11.61
CA ALA A 252 17.02 -8.19 -11.07
C ALA A 252 15.70 -7.60 -10.58
N GLY A 253 15.67 -6.32 -10.19
CA GLY A 253 14.48 -5.68 -9.65
C GLY A 253 13.31 -5.74 -10.63
N PHE A 254 12.14 -6.19 -10.13
CA PHE A 254 10.88 -6.30 -10.88
C PHE A 254 10.92 -7.23 -12.11
N ARG A 255 11.92 -8.11 -12.24
CA ARG A 255 12.00 -9.09 -13.32
C ARG A 255 11.49 -10.45 -12.88
N GLN A 256 10.95 -11.17 -13.85
CA GLN A 256 10.51 -12.55 -13.62
C GLN A 256 11.75 -13.45 -13.45
N ASP A 257 11.64 -14.45 -12.58
CA ASP A 257 12.67 -15.45 -12.33
C ASP A 257 14.02 -14.87 -11.85
N LYS A 258 13.97 -13.67 -11.25
CA LYS A 258 15.10 -13.02 -10.57
C LYS A 258 14.70 -12.55 -9.19
N SER A 259 15.63 -12.65 -8.25
CA SER A 259 15.38 -12.43 -6.82
C SER A 259 16.55 -11.74 -6.13
N CYS A 260 16.29 -11.16 -4.96
CA CYS A 260 17.36 -10.60 -4.13
C CYS A 260 18.36 -11.67 -3.66
N THR A 261 17.90 -12.93 -3.54
CA THR A 261 18.77 -14.06 -3.16
C THR A 261 19.82 -14.34 -4.22
N ASP A 262 19.51 -14.15 -5.50
CA ASP A 262 20.49 -14.32 -6.59
C ASP A 262 21.63 -13.31 -6.44
N HIS A 263 21.31 -12.03 -6.21
CA HIS A 263 22.32 -10.98 -5.99
C HIS A 263 23.15 -11.20 -4.72
N ILE A 264 22.52 -11.69 -3.64
CA ILE A 264 23.25 -12.03 -2.41
C ILE A 264 24.24 -13.16 -2.68
N ALA A 265 23.83 -14.19 -3.43
CA ALA A 265 24.71 -15.28 -3.82
C ALA A 265 25.87 -14.80 -4.71
N THR A 266 25.59 -13.97 -5.72
CA THR A 266 26.62 -13.37 -6.59
C THR A 266 27.62 -12.55 -5.78
N LEU A 267 27.15 -11.68 -4.88
CA LEU A 267 28.02 -10.88 -4.03
C LEU A 267 28.88 -11.76 -3.11
N ARG A 268 28.31 -12.83 -2.56
CA ARG A 268 29.02 -13.78 -1.70
C ARG A 268 30.15 -14.48 -2.47
N ILE A 269 29.89 -14.92 -3.70
CA ILE A 269 30.91 -15.54 -4.57
C ILE A 269 32.05 -14.55 -4.86
N ILE A 270 31.74 -13.29 -5.18
CA ILE A 270 32.77 -12.26 -5.44
C ILE A 270 33.65 -12.05 -4.20
N ILE A 271 33.04 -12.00 -3.01
CA ILE A 271 33.76 -11.87 -1.74
C ILE A 271 34.66 -13.08 -1.50
N GLU A 272 34.13 -14.30 -1.64
CA GLU A 272 34.88 -15.55 -1.43
C GLU A 272 36.08 -15.66 -2.37
N GLN A 273 35.90 -15.37 -3.66
CA GLN A 273 37.00 -15.39 -4.65
C GLN A 273 38.07 -14.32 -4.36
N SER A 274 37.66 -13.12 -3.94
CA SER A 274 38.61 -12.06 -3.61
C SER A 274 39.49 -12.45 -2.42
N ILE A 275 38.91 -13.13 -1.43
CA ILE A 275 39.64 -13.68 -0.27
C ILE A 275 40.60 -14.78 -0.73
N GLU A 276 40.13 -15.74 -1.53
CA GLU A 276 40.93 -16.86 -2.02
C GLU A 276 42.16 -16.39 -2.80
N TRP A 277 42.01 -15.35 -3.63
CA TRP A 277 43.08 -14.85 -4.50
C TRP A 277 43.89 -13.71 -3.85
N GLN A 278 43.63 -13.40 -2.58
CA GLN A 278 44.23 -12.28 -1.84
C GLN A 278 44.13 -10.94 -2.58
N SER A 279 43.04 -10.73 -3.31
CA SER A 279 42.77 -9.48 -4.03
C SER A 279 42.05 -8.48 -3.13
N SER A 280 42.37 -7.20 -3.28
CA SER A 280 41.60 -6.13 -2.65
C SER A 280 40.22 -6.01 -3.30
N LEU A 281 39.15 -5.98 -2.49
CA LEU A 281 37.77 -5.81 -2.93
C LEU A 281 37.15 -4.60 -2.23
N TYR A 282 36.54 -3.71 -3.02
CA TYR A 282 35.79 -2.56 -2.52
C TYR A 282 34.32 -2.71 -2.95
N ILE A 283 33.40 -2.56 -2.00
CA ILE A 283 31.95 -2.70 -2.24
C ILE A 283 31.29 -1.37 -1.92
N ILE A 284 30.53 -0.82 -2.88
CA ILE A 284 29.81 0.44 -2.74
C ILE A 284 28.31 0.16 -2.83
N PHE A 285 27.58 0.54 -1.78
CA PHE A 285 26.12 0.48 -1.78
C PHE A 285 25.55 1.86 -2.07
N VAL A 286 24.77 1.96 -3.15
CA VAL A 286 24.10 3.20 -3.56
C VAL A 286 22.59 3.02 -3.36
N ASP A 287 21.96 3.94 -2.64
CA ASP A 287 20.51 4.00 -2.48
C ASP A 287 19.97 5.36 -2.94
N PHE A 288 18.85 5.34 -3.65
CA PHE A 288 18.23 6.55 -4.19
C PHE A 288 17.10 7.01 -3.28
N GLU A 289 17.17 8.26 -2.82
CA GLU A 289 16.10 8.83 -2.03
C GLU A 289 14.83 9.02 -2.88
N LYS A 290 13.73 8.39 -2.44
CA LYS A 290 12.38 8.54 -3.05
C LYS A 290 12.39 8.30 -4.56
N ALA A 291 13.06 7.23 -4.99
CA ALA A 291 13.34 6.94 -6.39
C ALA A 291 12.12 7.03 -7.34
N PHE A 292 10.91 6.66 -6.93
CA PHE A 292 9.72 6.77 -7.80
C PHE A 292 9.17 8.19 -7.91
N ASP A 293 9.29 8.98 -6.85
CA ASP A 293 8.74 10.32 -6.77
C ASP A 293 9.71 11.37 -7.35
N SER A 294 10.98 11.00 -7.53
CA SER A 294 12.05 11.90 -7.98
C SER A 294 12.43 11.77 -9.45
N VAL A 295 11.85 10.82 -10.19
CA VAL A 295 12.18 10.65 -11.62
C VAL A 295 11.52 11.75 -12.44
N ASP A 296 12.34 12.42 -13.25
CA ASP A 296 11.87 13.35 -14.25
C ASP A 296 11.10 12.62 -15.38
N ARG A 297 9.91 13.11 -15.71
CA ARG A 297 9.01 12.45 -16.66
C ARG A 297 9.55 12.49 -18.09
N ASP A 298 10.22 13.57 -18.49
CA ASP A 298 10.79 13.70 -19.84
C ASP A 298 11.94 12.72 -20.04
N VAL A 299 12.72 12.46 -18.99
CA VAL A 299 13.74 11.40 -18.99
C VAL A 299 13.10 10.03 -19.18
N ILE A 300 11.95 9.74 -18.56
CA ILE A 300 11.22 8.48 -18.77
C ILE A 300 10.82 8.32 -20.24
N TRP A 301 10.26 9.37 -20.86
CA TRP A 301 9.84 9.32 -22.27
C TRP A 301 11.02 9.06 -23.20
N ARG A 302 12.15 9.74 -23.00
CA ARG A 302 13.39 9.50 -23.74
C ARG A 302 13.92 8.09 -23.54
N LEU A 303 13.87 7.56 -22.32
CA LEU A 303 14.25 6.17 -22.04
C LEU A 303 13.32 5.19 -22.77
N MET A 304 12.01 5.41 -22.79
CA MET A 304 11.09 4.54 -23.53
C MET A 304 11.42 4.49 -25.02
N ILE A 305 11.75 5.64 -25.63
CA ILE A 305 12.23 5.73 -27.03
C ILE A 305 13.57 4.99 -27.19
N HIS A 306 14.51 5.16 -26.25
CA HIS A 306 15.81 4.48 -26.26
C HIS A 306 15.72 2.95 -26.18
N TYR A 307 14.73 2.42 -25.45
CA TYR A 307 14.45 0.98 -25.40
C TYR A 307 13.65 0.48 -26.61
N GLY A 308 13.30 1.37 -27.54
CA GLY A 308 12.57 1.04 -28.78
C GLY A 308 11.09 0.80 -28.56
N ILE A 309 10.50 1.29 -27.46
CA ILE A 309 9.07 1.12 -27.23
C ILE A 309 8.29 1.87 -28.32
N PRO A 310 7.30 1.24 -29.00
CA PRO A 310 6.56 1.91 -30.06
C PRO A 310 5.81 3.16 -29.56
N PRO A 311 5.74 4.25 -30.36
CA PRO A 311 5.14 5.53 -29.96
C PRO A 311 3.72 5.42 -29.39
N LYS A 312 2.89 4.52 -29.94
CA LYS A 312 1.52 4.24 -29.46
C LYS A 312 1.47 3.97 -27.95
N PHE A 313 2.40 3.16 -27.42
CA PHE A 313 2.44 2.87 -25.99
C PHE A 313 2.94 4.07 -25.17
N ILE A 314 3.92 4.80 -25.70
CA ILE A 314 4.48 5.99 -25.04
C ILE A 314 3.38 7.03 -24.89
N SER A 315 2.64 7.33 -25.96
CA SER A 315 1.54 8.28 -26.00
C SER A 315 0.46 7.95 -24.96
N ILE A 316 -0.01 6.70 -24.92
CA ILE A 316 -1.01 6.28 -23.93
C ILE A 316 -0.49 6.40 -22.49
N VAL A 317 0.78 6.03 -22.24
CA VAL A 317 1.39 6.17 -20.92
C VAL A 317 1.57 7.64 -20.54
N GLN A 318 2.01 8.49 -21.48
CA GLN A 318 2.09 9.95 -21.29
C GLN A 318 0.72 10.52 -20.90
N GLY A 319 -0.34 10.15 -21.61
CA GLY A 319 -1.70 10.58 -21.30
C GLY A 319 -2.15 10.23 -19.88
N LEU A 320 -1.66 9.14 -19.28
CA LEU A 320 -1.95 8.78 -17.88
C LEU A 320 -1.22 9.66 -16.85
N TYR A 321 -0.10 10.27 -17.23
CA TYR A 321 0.72 11.12 -16.35
C TYR A 321 0.42 12.62 -16.54
N GLU A 322 0.08 13.03 -17.75
CA GLU A 322 -0.28 14.42 -18.06
C GLU A 322 -1.55 14.85 -17.32
N ASP A 323 -1.49 16.01 -16.68
CA ASP A 323 -2.57 16.57 -15.85
C ASP A 323 -3.09 15.64 -14.75
N SER A 324 -2.25 14.68 -14.32
CA SER A 324 -2.58 13.81 -13.20
C SER A 324 -2.66 14.60 -11.91
N SER A 325 -3.72 14.41 -11.14
CA SER A 325 -3.92 15.05 -9.84
C SER A 325 -4.19 14.01 -8.75
N CYS A 326 -3.96 14.36 -7.49
CA CYS A 326 -4.30 13.47 -6.39
C CYS A 326 -4.83 14.23 -5.17
N GLN A 327 -5.71 13.55 -4.44
CA GLN A 327 -6.24 14.02 -3.16
C GLN A 327 -5.63 13.23 -2.02
N VAL A 328 -5.21 13.91 -0.96
CA VAL A 328 -4.51 13.26 0.16
C VAL A 328 -5.52 12.81 1.20
N ILE A 329 -5.50 11.51 1.54
CA ILE A 329 -6.34 10.96 2.60
C ILE A 329 -5.66 11.14 3.96
N HIS A 330 -6.36 11.81 4.87
CA HIS A 330 -6.01 11.88 6.29
C HIS A 330 -7.24 11.65 7.16
N ASN A 331 -7.16 10.69 8.08
CA ASN A 331 -8.26 10.36 9.00
C ASN A 331 -9.61 10.11 8.32
N GLY A 332 -9.58 9.48 7.14
CA GLY A 332 -10.77 9.18 6.35
C GLY A 332 -11.37 10.36 5.60
N LYS A 333 -10.74 11.53 5.66
CA LYS A 333 -11.12 12.73 4.89
C LYS A 333 -10.15 12.96 3.73
N LEU A 334 -10.69 13.40 2.61
CA LEU A 334 -9.94 13.84 1.43
C LEU A 334 -9.61 15.33 1.59
N ASN A 335 -8.38 15.69 1.24
CA ASN A 335 -8.00 17.07 0.94
C ASN A 335 -7.58 17.20 -0.51
#